data_AF-A0A932J3J9-F1
#
_entry.id   AF-A0A932J3J9-F1
#
_cell.length_a   1.000
_cell.length_b   1.000
_cell.length_c   1.000
_cell.angle_alpha   90.00
_cell.angle_beta   90.00
_cell.angle_gamma   90.00
#
_symmetry.space_group_name_H-M   'P 1'
#
loop_
_entity.id
_entity.type
_entity.pdbx_description
1 polymer ?
#
loop_
_entity_poly.entity_id
_entity_poly.type
_entity_poly.pdbx_seq_one_letter_code
_entity_poly.pdbx_strand_id
1 'polypeptide(L)'
;EETGYSASEWQFVCRIHNAIAYSDEFLDIFLAKGLQQGERKLDEEEFLDVYSAPFSDLLEGVRRGQITDVKTVIGIFWLEKILSGQWQAEGECPEAMPPRA
;
A
#
# COMPACT_ATOMS: atom_id res chain seq x y z
N GLU A 1 11.29 6.99 -6.22
CA GLU A 1 12.39 6.07 -6.48
C GLU A 1 11.91 4.90 -7.32
N GLU A 2 11.23 3.92 -6.69
CA GLU A 2 10.80 2.65 -7.29
C GLU A 2 9.96 2.78 -8.58
N THR A 3 8.94 3.63 -8.60
CA THR A 3 7.99 3.71 -9.73
C THR A 3 8.19 4.91 -10.64
N GLY A 4 8.98 5.90 -10.20
CA GLY A 4 9.09 7.21 -10.84
C GLY A 4 7.87 8.11 -10.69
N TYR A 5 6.79 7.68 -10.02
CA TYR A 5 5.62 8.53 -9.78
C TYR A 5 5.77 9.39 -8.54
N SER A 6 5.27 10.62 -8.63
CA SER A 6 4.93 11.48 -7.50
C SER A 6 3.40 11.58 -7.38
N ALA A 7 2.90 11.96 -6.20
CA ALA A 7 1.47 12.14 -5.95
C ALA A 7 1.21 13.49 -5.28
N SER A 8 0.13 14.16 -5.67
CA SER A 8 -0.28 15.45 -5.09
C SER A 8 -1.12 15.29 -3.82
N GLU A 9 -1.71 14.12 -3.60
CA GLU A 9 -2.57 13.82 -2.46
C GLU A 9 -2.15 12.47 -1.87
N TRP A 10 -1.94 12.45 -0.56
CA TRP A 10 -1.63 11.26 0.22
C TRP A 10 -2.65 11.15 1.35
N GLN A 11 -3.28 9.98 1.47
CA GLN A 11 -4.25 9.68 2.51
C GLN A 11 -3.79 8.45 3.29
N PHE A 12 -3.77 8.53 4.61
CA PHE A 12 -3.47 7.39 5.47
C PHE A 12 -4.61 6.36 5.39
N VAL A 13 -4.24 5.09 5.22
CA VAL A 13 -5.19 3.99 5.11
C VAL A 13 -5.21 3.21 6.42
N CYS A 14 -4.07 2.62 6.80
CA CYS A 14 -3.95 1.88 8.06
C CYS A 14 -2.48 1.63 8.41
N ARG A 15 -2.26 1.25 9.67
CA ARG A 15 -1.01 0.64 10.15
C ARG A 15 -1.20 -0.85 10.30
N ILE A 16 -0.24 -1.64 9.82
CA ILE A 16 -0.21 -3.09 10.02
C ILE A 16 1.05 -3.52 10.76
N HIS A 17 0.95 -4.59 11.53
CA HIS A 17 2.09 -5.31 12.09
C HIS A 17 2.15 -6.68 11.41
N ASN A 18 3.02 -6.80 10.40
CA ASN A 18 3.15 -7.98 9.54
C ASN A 18 3.74 -9.20 10.27
N ALA A 19 4.51 -9.01 11.33
CA ALA A 19 5.34 -10.04 11.94
C ALA A 19 5.38 -10.00 13.49
N ILE A 20 4.21 -9.85 14.14
CA ILE A 20 4.07 -9.62 15.60
C ILE A 20 4.77 -10.64 16.52
N ALA A 21 5.04 -11.85 16.04
CA ALA A 21 5.65 -12.90 16.85
C ALA A 21 7.16 -12.71 17.04
N TYR A 22 7.82 -11.93 16.17
CA TYR A 22 9.28 -11.81 16.16
C TYR A 22 9.82 -10.45 15.71
N SER A 23 8.95 -9.50 15.34
CA SER A 23 9.33 -8.16 14.93
C SER A 23 8.37 -7.13 15.51
N ASP A 24 8.90 -5.98 15.90
CA ASP A 24 8.15 -4.77 16.22
C ASP A 24 7.91 -3.87 14.99
N GLU A 25 8.33 -4.34 13.80
CA GLU A 25 8.06 -3.70 12.52
C GLU A 25 6.57 -3.42 12.35
N PHE A 26 6.29 -2.21 11.89
CA PHE A 26 4.99 -1.82 11.40
C PHE A 26 5.13 -1.16 10.04
N LEU A 27 4.07 -1.27 9.25
CA LEU A 27 3.98 -0.62 7.95
C LEU A 27 2.78 0.32 7.96
N ASP A 28 3.01 1.57 7.59
CA ASP A 28 1.96 2.53 7.31
C ASP A 28 1.61 2.46 5.83
N ILE A 29 0.35 2.18 5.53
CA ILE A 29 -0.18 2.09 4.17
C ILE A 29 -0.88 3.40 3.84
N PHE A 30 -0.56 3.96 2.68
CA PHE A 30 -1.16 5.19 2.17
C PHE A 30 -1.81 4.99 0.80
N LEU A 31 -2.85 5.76 0.53
CA LEU A 31 -3.45 5.92 -0.79
C LEU A 31 -2.87 7.18 -1.45
N ALA A 32 -2.20 6.99 -2.58
CA ALA A 32 -1.63 8.05 -3.40
C ALA A 32 -2.58 8.43 -4.54
N LYS A 33 -2.89 9.71 -4.68
CA LYS A 33 -3.79 10.25 -5.72
C LYS A 33 -3.16 11.45 -6.43
N GLY A 34 -3.66 11.74 -7.63
CA GLY A 34 -3.11 12.79 -8.49
C GLY A 34 -1.69 12.47 -8.93
N LEU A 35 -1.49 11.25 -9.43
CA LEU A 35 -0.18 10.74 -9.81
C LEU A 35 0.39 11.51 -11.02
N GLN A 36 1.67 11.86 -10.95
CA GLN A 36 2.43 12.44 -12.04
C GLN A 36 3.69 11.60 -12.28
N GLN A 37 3.93 11.24 -13.54
CA GLN A 37 5.11 10.46 -13.91
C GLN A 37 6.33 11.38 -13.98
N GLY A 38 7.39 11.02 -13.27
CA GLY A 38 8.70 11.64 -13.34
C GLY A 38 9.77 10.62 -13.73
N GLU A 39 11.03 10.97 -13.44
CA GLU A 39 12.16 10.09 -13.67
C GLU A 39 12.25 9.01 -12.58
N ARG A 40 12.38 7.76 -13.01
CA ARG A 40 12.66 6.63 -12.13
C ARG A 40 14.17 6.53 -11.91
N LYS A 41 14.57 6.39 -10.66
CA LYS A 41 15.96 6.20 -10.24
C LYS A 41 15.92 5.15 -9.15
N LEU A 42 16.49 3.97 -9.38
CA LEU A 42 16.62 2.91 -8.38
C LEU A 42 18.01 2.98 -7.77
N ASP A 43 18.14 2.54 -6.53
CA ASP A 43 19.43 2.20 -5.95
C ASP A 43 20.10 1.05 -6.71
N GLU A 44 21.44 1.01 -6.69
CA GLU A 44 22.25 0.12 -7.55
C GLU A 44 21.97 -1.38 -7.33
N GLU A 45 21.50 -1.76 -6.14
CA GLU A 45 21.22 -3.14 -5.75
C GLU A 45 19.72 -3.50 -5.87
N GLU A 46 18.86 -2.56 -6.28
CA GLU A 46 17.42 -2.80 -6.42
C GLU A 46 17.04 -3.26 -7.84
N PHE A 47 16.39 -4.43 -7.90
CA PHE A 47 15.87 -5.00 -9.14
C PHE A 47 14.36 -5.21 -9.02
N LEU A 48 13.57 -4.37 -9.69
CA LEU A 48 12.11 -4.52 -9.76
C LEU A 48 11.54 -3.98 -11.08
N ASP A 49 10.37 -4.50 -11.45
CA ASP A 49 9.59 -4.03 -12.60
C ASP A 49 8.35 -3.26 -12.15
N VAL A 50 7.95 -2.26 -12.95
CA VAL A 50 6.75 -1.47 -12.71
C VAL A 50 5.71 -1.85 -13.75
N TYR A 51 4.51 -2.20 -13.30
CA TYR A 51 3.38 -2.46 -14.19
C TYR A 51 2.10 -1.84 -13.64
N SER A 52 1.14 -1.63 -14.53
CA SER A 52 -0.22 -1.23 -14.18
C SER A 52 -1.16 -2.39 -14.47
N ALA A 53 -2.16 -2.56 -13.62
CA ALA A 53 -3.17 -3.60 -13.78
C ALA A 53 -4.57 -3.05 -13.50
N PRO A 54 -5.61 -3.56 -14.17
CA PRO A 54 -6.99 -3.34 -13.75
C PRO A 54 -7.19 -3.81 -12.30
N PHE A 55 -7.97 -3.06 -11.52
CA PHE A 55 -8.23 -3.42 -10.13
C PHE A 55 -8.91 -4.80 -9.98
N SER A 56 -9.77 -5.17 -10.94
CA SER A 56 -10.38 -6.50 -11.00
C SER A 56 -9.35 -7.64 -11.06
N ASP A 57 -8.27 -7.42 -11.79
CA ASP A 57 -7.24 -8.44 -12.01
C ASP A 57 -6.40 -8.62 -10.74
N LEU A 58 -6.18 -7.53 -9.99
CA LEU A 58 -5.55 -7.58 -8.67
C LEU A 58 -6.39 -8.39 -7.67
N LEU A 59 -7.71 -8.14 -7.62
CA LEU A 59 -8.63 -8.91 -6.77
C LEU A 59 -8.64 -10.40 -7.14
N GLU A 60 -8.67 -10.71 -8.44
CA GLU A 60 -8.60 -12.08 -8.92
C GLU A 60 -7.26 -12.74 -8.60
N GLY A 61 -6.15 -11.99 -8.69
CA GLY A 61 -4.81 -12.42 -8.31
C GLY A 61 -4.71 -12.79 -6.82
N VAL A 62 -5.33 -11.98 -5.94
CA VAL A 62 -5.47 -12.31 -4.51
C VAL A 62 -6.30 -13.58 -4.34
N ARG A 63 -7.47 -13.66 -4.99
CA ARG A 63 -8.39 -14.81 -4.89
C ARG A 63 -7.75 -16.12 -5.35
N ARG A 64 -6.88 -16.07 -6.36
CA ARG A 64 -6.13 -17.22 -6.89
C ARG A 64 -4.87 -17.56 -6.11
N GLY A 65 -4.47 -16.75 -5.14
CA GLY A 65 -3.22 -16.92 -4.41
C GLY A 65 -1.98 -16.61 -5.25
N GLN A 66 -2.12 -15.81 -6.31
CA GLN A 66 -0.99 -15.30 -7.10
C GLN A 66 -0.35 -14.07 -6.46
N ILE A 67 -1.14 -13.30 -5.71
CA ILE A 67 -0.67 -12.20 -4.86
C ILE A 67 -0.77 -12.67 -3.42
N THR A 68 0.38 -12.96 -2.81
CA THR A 68 0.46 -13.54 -1.46
C THR A 68 1.13 -12.62 -0.44
N ASP A 69 1.74 -11.52 -0.90
CA ASP A 69 2.37 -10.54 -0.02
C ASP A 69 1.31 -9.83 0.83
N VAL A 70 1.46 -9.89 2.15
CA VAL A 70 0.40 -9.50 3.10
C VAL A 70 0.05 -8.01 2.99
N LYS A 71 1.05 -7.13 2.84
CA LYS A 71 0.82 -5.68 2.70
C LYS A 71 0.10 -5.35 1.40
N THR A 72 0.41 -6.03 0.31
CA THR A 72 -0.30 -5.88 -0.98
C THR A 72 -1.74 -6.39 -0.89
N VAL A 73 -1.98 -7.57 -0.32
CA VAL A 73 -3.33 -8.14 -0.14
C VAL A 73 -4.20 -7.19 0.69
N ILE A 74 -3.67 -6.69 1.81
CA ILE A 74 -4.37 -5.73 2.67
C ILE A 74 -4.68 -4.44 1.89
N GLY A 75 -3.70 -3.87 1.18
CA GLY A 75 -3.87 -2.66 0.37
C GLY A 75 -4.95 -2.81 -0.70
N ILE A 76 -5.02 -3.96 -1.38
CA ILE A 76 -6.04 -4.25 -2.41
C ILE A 76 -7.44 -4.28 -1.79
N PHE A 77 -7.64 -4.99 -0.66
CA PHE A 77 -8.94 -5.03 0.00
C PHE A 77 -9.37 -3.67 0.57
N TRP A 78 -8.43 -2.89 1.12
CA TRP A 78 -8.73 -1.50 1.52
C TRP A 78 -9.19 -0.65 0.33
N LEU A 79 -8.47 -0.73 -0.78
CA LEU A 79 -8.83 -0.03 -2.01
C LEU A 79 -10.21 -0.44 -2.52
N GLU A 80 -10.59 -1.72 -2.42
CA GLU A 80 -11.95 -2.19 -2.75
C GLU A 80 -13.01 -1.45 -1.95
N LYS A 81 -12.82 -1.34 -0.63
CA LYS A 81 -13.77 -0.69 0.27
C LYS A 81 -13.87 0.81 0.01
N ILE A 82 -12.75 1.46 -0.28
CA ILE A 82 -12.71 2.88 -0.65
C ILE A 82 -13.43 3.11 -1.99
N LEU A 83 -13.13 2.31 -3.02
CA LEU A 83 -13.76 2.43 -4.34
C LEU A 83 -15.26 2.14 -4.31
N SER A 84 -15.72 1.24 -3.43
CA SER A 84 -17.14 0.97 -3.21
C SER A 84 -17.87 2.02 -2.37
N GLY A 85 -17.15 3.04 -1.87
CA GLY A 85 -17.69 4.10 -1.01
C GLY A 85 -18.04 3.64 0.40
N GLN A 86 -17.65 2.43 0.80
CA GLN A 86 -17.90 1.91 2.14
C GLN A 86 -17.00 2.58 3.18
N TRP A 87 -15.74 2.85 2.83
CA TRP A 87 -14.74 3.46 3.69
C TRP A 87 -14.18 4.74 3.08
N GLN A 88 -13.66 5.62 3.94
CA GLN A 88 -12.92 6.82 3.55
C GLN A 88 -11.50 6.69 4.11
N ALA A 89 -10.48 7.00 3.30
CA ALA A 89 -9.12 7.12 3.82
C ALA A 89 -8.99 8.44 4.59
N GLU A 90 -8.34 8.42 5.75
CA GLU A 90 -8.17 9.59 6.60
C GLU A 90 -6.91 10.37 6.20
N GLY A 91 -6.87 11.67 6.49
CA GLY A 91 -5.82 12.56 5.97
C GLY A 91 -4.46 12.40 6.63
N GLU A 92 -4.41 11.96 7.90
CA GLU A 92 -3.17 11.94 8.68
C GLU A 92 -3.00 10.59 9.39
N CYS A 93 -1.76 10.09 9.41
CA CYS A 93 -1.42 8.93 10.23
C CYS A 93 -1.57 9.33 11.71
N PRO A 94 -2.37 8.60 12.51
CA PRO A 94 -2.50 8.89 13.93
C PRO A 94 -1.13 8.78 14.61
N GLU A 95 -0.87 9.66 15.59
CA GLU A 95 0.33 9.55 16.43
C GLU A 95 0.45 8.13 16.99
N ALA A 96 1.69 7.62 17.04
CA ALA A 96 1.97 6.24 17.44
C ALA A 96 1.21 5.90 18.73
N MET A 97 0.25 4.98 18.63
CA MET A 97 -0.37 4.42 19.83
C MET A 97 0.75 3.82 20.67
N PRO A 98 0.83 4.13 21.98
CA PRO A 98 1.82 3.51 22.84
C PRO A 98 1.67 1.99 22.75
N PRO A 99 2.76 1.22 22.80
CA PRO A 99 2.69 -0.23 22.74
C PRO A 99 1.72 -0.71 23.82
N ARG A 100 0.68 -1.43 23.41
CA ARG A 100 -0.18 -2.13 24.37
C ARG A 100 0.67 -3.27 24.93
N ALA A 101 0.98 -3.17 26.23
CA ALA A 101 1.63 -4.20 27.03
C ALA A 101 0.84 -5.52 27.00
#